data_AF-A0A1I1NCK1-F1
#
_entry.id   AF-A0A1I1NCK1-F1
#
_cell.length_a   1.000
_cell.length_b   1.000
_cell.length_c   1.000
_cell.angle_alpha   90.00
_cell.angle_beta   90.00
_cell.angle_gamma   90.00
#
_symmetry.space_group_name_H-M   'P 1'
#
loop_
_entity.id
_entity.type
_entity.pdbx_description
1 polymer ?
#
loop_
_entity_poly.entity_id
_entity_poly.type
_entity_poly.pdbx_seq_one_letter_code
_entity_poly.pdbx_strand_id
1 'polypeptide(L)'
;MDSVNNVLDLYFDNLEKEMPDNLEAFYLYGSSSLGAYQEGSSDIDFIAVIKKKAAAEDIQILKRVHQLMHKNSKIPLDGWYVIQGDLGCRDKKEIPALRFNEGKFYGENLFDKNSIDAYQLKKYGITVKGPS
;
A
#
# COMPACT_ATOMS: atom_id res chain seq x y z
N MET A 1 -7.45 -14.36 -14.73
CA MET A 1 -7.70 -12.92 -14.94
C MET A 1 -6.95 -12.07 -13.91
N ASP A 2 -6.53 -12.63 -12.78
CA ASP A 2 -5.84 -11.86 -11.74
C ASP A 2 -4.36 -12.24 -11.71
N SER A 3 -3.52 -11.48 -12.40
CA SER A 3 -2.08 -11.44 -12.13
C SER A 3 -1.81 -10.26 -11.20
N VAL A 4 -0.69 -10.28 -10.47
CA VAL A 4 -0.27 -9.12 -9.65
C VAL A 4 -0.27 -7.84 -10.48
N ASN A 5 0.26 -7.88 -11.72
CA ASN A 5 0.28 -6.73 -12.61
C ASN A 5 -1.12 -6.22 -12.96
N ASN A 6 -2.07 -7.09 -13.32
CA ASN A 6 -3.44 -6.67 -13.64
C ASN A 6 -4.13 -6.01 -12.44
N VAL A 7 -3.86 -6.49 -11.22
CA VAL A 7 -4.41 -5.91 -9.99
C VAL A 7 -3.80 -4.53 -9.74
N LEU A 8 -2.49 -4.39 -9.90
CA LEU A 8 -1.81 -3.11 -9.74
C LEU A 8 -2.24 -2.08 -10.80
N ASP A 9 -2.37 -2.49 -12.07
CA ASP A 9 -2.83 -1.62 -13.15
C ASP A 9 -4.24 -1.09 -12.86
N LEU A 10 -5.18 -1.98 -12.51
CA LEU A 10 -6.55 -1.59 -12.15
C LEU A 10 -6.56 -0.67 -10.91
N TYR A 11 -5.70 -0.95 -9.92
CA TYR A 11 -5.58 -0.11 -8.73
C TYR A 11 -5.09 1.30 -9.07
N PHE A 12 -4.00 1.42 -9.83
CA PHE A 12 -3.43 2.71 -10.19
C PHE A 12 -4.37 3.52 -11.09
N ASP A 13 -5.04 2.89 -12.05
CA ASP A 13 -6.01 3.56 -12.93
C ASP A 13 -7.15 4.20 -12.12
N ASN A 14 -7.68 3.48 -11.12
CA ASN A 14 -8.76 3.98 -10.28
C ASN A 14 -8.27 5.02 -9.26
N LEU A 15 -7.09 4.81 -8.69
CA LEU A 15 -6.53 5.74 -7.72
C LEU A 15 -6.18 7.07 -8.37
N GLU A 16 -5.48 7.07 -9.51
CA GLU A 16 -5.06 8.29 -10.20
C GLU A 16 -6.26 9.10 -10.70
N LYS A 17 -7.33 8.43 -11.13
CA LYS A 17 -8.57 9.09 -11.54
C LYS A 17 -9.26 9.85 -10.40
N GLU A 18 -9.25 9.30 -9.20
CA GLU A 18 -10.00 9.86 -8.06
C GLU A 18 -9.13 10.72 -7.12
N MET A 19 -7.82 10.46 -7.08
CA MET A 19 -6.82 11.16 -6.25
C MET A 19 -5.56 11.47 -7.08
N PRO A 20 -5.69 12.32 -8.11
CA PRO A 20 -4.57 12.63 -9.00
C PRO A 20 -3.40 13.25 -8.22
N ASP A 21 -2.19 12.91 -8.64
CA ASP A 21 -0.95 13.43 -8.07
C ASP A 21 -0.76 13.22 -6.55
N ASN A 22 -1.53 12.36 -5.88
CA ASN A 22 -1.41 12.19 -4.42
C ASN A 22 -0.39 11.12 -4.00
N LEU A 23 -0.16 10.12 -4.85
CA LEU A 23 0.74 9.01 -4.59
C LEU A 23 2.16 9.32 -5.08
N GLU A 24 3.13 9.36 -4.18
CA GLU A 24 4.54 9.62 -4.52
C GLU A 24 5.30 8.35 -4.85
N ALA A 25 5.07 7.30 -4.07
CA ALA A 25 5.74 6.03 -4.23
C ALA A 25 4.85 4.86 -3.84
N PHE A 26 5.14 3.70 -4.41
CA PHE A 26 4.45 2.46 -4.14
C PHE A 26 5.46 1.33 -4.19
N TYR A 27 5.54 0.58 -3.10
CA TYR A 27 6.49 -0.50 -2.96
C TYR A 27 5.80 -1.78 -2.54
N LEU A 28 6.28 -2.90 -3.05
CA LEU A 28 5.85 -4.22 -2.63
C LEU A 28 6.84 -4.81 -1.63
N TYR A 29 6.32 -5.52 -0.64
CA TYR A 29 7.09 -6.36 0.26
C TYR A 29 6.44 -7.75 0.35
N GLY A 30 6.77 -8.52 1.39
CA GLY A 30 6.13 -9.81 1.63
C GLY A 30 6.43 -10.85 0.55
N SER A 31 5.48 -11.75 0.32
CA SER A 31 5.66 -12.93 -0.55
C SER A 31 6.08 -12.56 -1.99
N SER A 32 5.55 -11.45 -2.52
CA SER A 32 5.88 -10.90 -3.84
C SER A 32 7.36 -10.52 -3.96
N SER A 33 7.93 -9.95 -2.90
CA SER A 33 9.31 -9.50 -2.86
C SER A 33 10.32 -10.62 -2.54
N LEU A 34 9.87 -11.67 -1.86
CA LEU A 34 10.71 -12.78 -1.42
C LEU A 34 10.79 -13.93 -2.43
N GLY A 35 10.11 -13.83 -3.58
CA GLY A 35 10.00 -14.94 -4.54
C GLY A 35 9.19 -16.13 -4.01
N ALA A 36 8.32 -15.88 -3.03
CA ALA A 36 7.50 -16.88 -2.34
C ALA A 36 5.99 -16.69 -2.61
N TYR A 37 5.64 -15.88 -3.62
CA TYR A 37 4.26 -15.64 -4.02
C TYR A 37 3.60 -16.93 -4.54
N GLN A 38 2.43 -17.26 -4.02
CA GLN A 38 1.64 -18.40 -4.42
C GLN A 38 0.29 -17.95 -4.99
N GLU A 39 0.07 -18.24 -6.27
CA GLU A 39 -1.20 -17.94 -6.93
C GLU A 39 -2.38 -18.59 -6.18
N GLY A 40 -3.41 -17.79 -5.92
CA GLY A 40 -4.61 -18.22 -5.22
C GLY A 40 -4.50 -18.31 -3.69
N SER A 41 -3.32 -18.06 -3.11
CA SER A 41 -3.13 -18.03 -1.65
C SER A 41 -2.47 -16.76 -1.12
N SER A 42 -1.59 -16.13 -1.91
CA SER A 42 -0.88 -14.92 -1.50
C SER A 42 -1.70 -13.66 -1.81
N ASP A 43 -1.51 -12.67 -0.95
CA ASP A 43 -1.89 -11.27 -1.12
C ASP A 43 -0.78 -10.44 -1.78
N ILE A 44 -1.10 -9.19 -2.09
CA ILE A 44 -0.16 -8.16 -2.52
C ILE A 44 0.05 -7.22 -1.34
N ASP A 45 1.18 -7.41 -0.66
CA ASP A 45 1.65 -6.56 0.43
C ASP A 45 2.27 -5.26 -0.11
N PHE A 46 1.73 -4.11 0.27
CA PHE A 46 2.25 -2.81 -0.17
C PHE A 46 2.49 -1.77 0.93
N ILE A 47 3.44 -0.88 0.66
CA ILE A 47 3.54 0.43 1.32
C ILE A 47 3.43 1.53 0.27
N ALA A 48 2.42 2.38 0.42
CA ALA A 48 2.15 3.54 -0.41
C ALA A 48 2.59 4.81 0.34
N VAL A 49 3.35 5.66 -0.32
CA VAL A 49 3.77 6.96 0.22
C VAL A 49 2.90 8.06 -0.39
N ILE A 50 2.20 8.81 0.46
CA ILE A 50 1.34 9.92 0.04
C ILE A 50 1.96 11.27 0.45
N LYS A 51 1.72 12.29 -0.37
CA LYS A 51 2.30 13.65 -0.22
C LYS A 51 1.94 14.32 1.11
N LYS A 52 0.70 14.12 1.57
CA LYS A 52 0.13 14.81 2.72
C LYS A 52 -0.80 13.88 3.48
N LYS A 53 -1.15 14.27 4.71
CA LYS A 53 -2.16 13.58 5.50
C LYS A 53 -3.48 13.53 4.72
N ALA A 54 -4.03 12.32 4.58
CA ALA A 54 -5.30 12.10 3.92
C ALA A 54 -6.43 12.80 4.70
N ALA A 55 -7.20 13.64 4.02
CA ALA A 55 -8.42 14.21 4.56
C ALA A 55 -9.55 13.16 4.61
N ALA A 56 -10.69 13.52 5.18
CA ALA A 56 -11.83 12.61 5.25
C ALA A 56 -12.27 12.15 3.85
N GLU A 57 -12.25 13.06 2.87
CA GLU A 57 -12.59 12.82 1.47
C GLU A 57 -11.62 11.84 0.82
N ASP A 58 -10.31 12.03 1.02
CA ASP A 58 -9.26 11.13 0.55
C ASP A 58 -9.47 9.70 1.11
N ILE A 59 -9.77 9.59 2.40
CA ILE A 59 -10.05 8.30 3.05
C ILE A 59 -11.29 7.64 2.45
N GLN A 60 -12.34 8.41 2.11
CA GLN A 60 -13.52 7.84 1.44
C GLN A 60 -13.17 7.34 0.04
N ILE A 61 -12.35 8.07 -0.71
CA ILE A 61 -11.88 7.62 -2.02
C ILE A 61 -11.08 6.32 -1.89
N LEU A 62 -10.09 6.27 -0.98
CA LEU A 62 -9.28 5.08 -0.73
C LEU A 62 -10.15 3.87 -0.37
N LYS A 63 -11.19 4.05 0.46
CA LYS A 63 -12.18 3.00 0.76
C LYS A 63 -12.88 2.50 -0.48
N ARG A 64 -13.37 3.39 -1.35
CA ARG A 64 -14.05 3.00 -2.59
C ARG A 64 -13.12 2.23 -3.53
N VAL A 65 -11.89 2.71 -3.70
CA VAL A 65 -10.87 2.04 -4.53
C VAL A 65 -10.58 0.64 -3.99
N HIS A 66 -10.30 0.51 -2.69
CA HIS A 66 -10.03 -0.78 -2.06
C HIS A 66 -11.21 -1.76 -2.11
N GLN A 67 -12.44 -1.28 -1.94
CA GLN A 67 -13.65 -2.09 -2.14
C GLN A 67 -13.81 -2.54 -3.59
N LEU A 68 -13.50 -1.68 -4.56
CA LEU A 68 -13.51 -2.03 -5.97
C LEU A 68 -12.48 -3.12 -6.27
N MET A 69 -11.25 -3.00 -5.73
CA MET A 69 -10.21 -4.01 -5.89
C MET A 69 -10.66 -5.36 -5.34
N HIS A 70 -11.17 -5.38 -4.11
CA HIS A 70 -11.65 -6.61 -3.47
C HIS A 70 -12.83 -7.26 -4.21
N LYS A 71 -13.67 -6.46 -4.89
CA LYS A 71 -14.78 -6.98 -5.70
C LYS A 71 -14.32 -7.57 -7.05
N ASN A 72 -13.27 -7.01 -7.66
CA ASN A 72 -12.86 -7.35 -9.02
C ASN A 72 -11.63 -8.27 -9.08
N SER A 73 -10.96 -8.54 -7.96
CA SER A 73 -9.82 -9.46 -7.89
C SER A 73 -9.96 -10.44 -6.75
N LYS A 74 -9.51 -11.68 -6.97
CA LYS A 74 -9.32 -12.68 -5.91
C LYS A 74 -8.03 -12.50 -5.13
N ILE A 75 -7.10 -11.66 -5.60
CA ILE A 75 -5.83 -11.39 -4.93
C ILE A 75 -6.05 -10.17 -4.01
N PRO A 76 -5.93 -10.32 -2.68
CA PRO A 76 -6.04 -9.19 -1.76
C PRO A 76 -4.94 -8.15 -2.01
N LEU A 77 -5.27 -6.87 -1.86
CA LEU A 77 -4.34 -5.75 -1.94
C LEU A 77 -4.25 -5.12 -0.55
N ASP A 78 -3.25 -5.54 0.21
CA ASP A 78 -3.18 -5.34 1.65
C ASP A 78 -1.94 -4.50 2.00
N GLY A 79 -2.11 -3.48 2.82
CA GLY A 79 -0.99 -2.58 3.05
C GLY A 79 -1.30 -1.26 3.74
N TRP A 80 -0.29 -0.41 3.65
CA TRP A 80 -0.17 0.81 4.44
C TRP A 80 -0.08 2.04 3.55
N TYR A 81 -0.73 3.13 3.96
CA TYR A 81 -0.45 4.47 3.44
C TYR A 81 0.28 5.28 4.51
N VAL A 82 1.49 5.72 4.19
CA VAL A 82 2.37 6.51 5.06
C VAL A 82 2.63 7.88 4.45
N ILE A 83 2.85 8.89 5.28
CA ILE A 83 3.19 10.24 4.82
C ILE A 83 4.70 10.36 4.69
N GLN A 84 5.19 10.93 3.58
CA GLN A 84 6.62 11.08 3.32
C GLN A 84 7.36 11.80 4.45
N GLY A 85 6.77 12.87 4.99
CA GLY A 85 7.35 13.64 6.08
C GLY A 85 7.56 12.83 7.38
N ASP A 86 6.72 11.83 7.65
CA ASP A 86 6.85 10.99 8.84
C ASP A 86 7.94 9.92 8.70
N LEU A 87 8.13 9.37 7.49
CA LEU A 87 9.20 8.39 7.23
C LEU A 87 10.60 8.96 7.53
N GLY A 88 10.83 10.23 7.19
CA GLY A 88 12.12 10.91 7.43
C GLY A 88 12.41 11.24 8.89
N CYS A 89 11.42 11.16 9.79
CA CYS A 89 11.57 11.52 11.19
C CYS A 89 12.33 10.43 11.98
N ARG A 90 13.62 10.63 12.25
CA ARG A 90 14.47 9.64 12.93
C ARG A 90 14.07 9.37 14.39
N ASP A 91 13.50 10.37 15.06
CA ASP A 91 13.19 10.29 16.49
C ASP A 91 11.92 9.49 16.80
N LYS A 92 11.06 9.31 15.79
CA LYS A 92 9.87 8.46 15.89
C LYS A 92 10.20 7.04 15.45
N LYS A 93 9.92 6.04 16.29
CA LYS A 93 9.98 4.62 15.89
C LYS A 93 8.73 4.20 15.14
N GLU A 94 7.59 4.67 15.59
CA GLU A 94 6.29 4.42 15.00
C GLU A 94 5.74 5.69 14.35
N ILE A 95 5.06 5.54 13.22
CA ILE A 95 4.44 6.66 12.50
C ILE A 95 2.97 6.39 12.22
N PRO A 96 2.10 7.42 12.20
CA PRO A 96 0.71 7.26 11.80
C PRO A 96 0.63 6.77 10.35
N ALA A 97 -0.20 5.77 10.10
CA ALA A 97 -0.41 5.18 8.79
C ALA A 97 -1.84 4.68 8.64
N LEU A 98 -2.42 4.79 7.45
CA LEU A 98 -3.71 4.16 7.16
C LEU A 98 -3.48 2.68 6.85
N ARG A 99 -4.29 1.79 7.44
CA ARG A 99 -4.22 0.35 7.16
C ARG A 99 -5.42 -0.10 6.34
N PHE A 100 -5.16 -0.86 5.27
CA PHE A 100 -6.17 -1.55 4.48
C PHE A 100 -5.83 -3.03 4.37
N ASN A 101 -6.79 -3.90 4.66
CA ASN A 101 -6.69 -5.34 4.42
C ASN A 101 -8.02 -5.86 3.87
N GLU A 102 -7.99 -6.80 2.94
CA GLU A 102 -9.17 -7.43 2.32
C GLU A 102 -10.23 -6.40 1.87
N GLY A 103 -9.79 -5.28 1.27
CA GLY A 103 -10.67 -4.20 0.82
C GLY A 103 -11.32 -3.36 1.92
N LYS A 104 -10.94 -3.56 3.19
CA LYS A 104 -11.50 -2.84 4.35
C LYS A 104 -10.50 -1.86 4.92
N PHE A 105 -11.00 -0.73 5.41
CA PHE A 105 -10.21 0.25 6.14
C PHE A 105 -10.18 -0.06 7.63
N TYR A 106 -8.98 -0.15 8.21
CA TYR A 106 -8.76 -0.47 9.62
C TYR A 106 -8.40 0.75 10.49
N GLY A 107 -8.57 1.97 9.96
CA GLY A 107 -8.25 3.19 10.69
C GLY A 107 -6.81 3.68 10.46
N GLU A 108 -6.51 4.79 11.11
CA GLU A 108 -5.14 5.25 11.34
C GLU A 108 -4.54 4.40 12.46
N ASN A 109 -3.46 3.70 12.15
CA ASN A 109 -2.70 2.84 13.06
C ASN A 109 -1.26 3.33 13.14
N LEU A 110 -0.49 2.74 14.05
CA LEU A 110 0.95 3.01 14.19
C LEU A 110 1.74 1.97 13.39
N PHE A 111 2.43 2.43 12.35
CA PHE A 111 3.39 1.61 11.61
C PHE A 111 4.76 1.68 12.27
N ASP A 112 5.25 0.55 12.78
CA ASP A 112 6.59 0.44 13.36
C ASP A 112 7.64 0.35 12.24
N LYS A 113 8.52 1.34 12.17
CA LYS A 113 9.61 1.40 11.19
C LYS A 113 10.73 0.39 11.48
N ASN A 114 10.69 -0.31 12.60
CA ASN A 114 11.58 -1.42 12.95
C ASN A 114 10.89 -2.78 12.87
N SER A 115 9.65 -2.83 12.36
CA SER A 115 8.94 -4.08 12.13
C SER A 115 9.64 -4.96 11.09
N ILE A 116 9.25 -6.23 11.07
CA ILE A 116 9.71 -7.16 10.04
C ILE A 116 9.30 -6.71 8.63
N ASP A 117 8.13 -6.08 8.49
CA ASP A 117 7.64 -5.51 7.23
C ASP A 117 8.56 -4.39 6.74
N ALA A 118 8.94 -3.47 7.63
CA ALA A 118 9.89 -2.41 7.32
C ALA A 118 11.28 -2.95 6.96
N TYR A 119 11.75 -3.98 7.66
CA TYR A 119 13.01 -4.65 7.32
C TYR A 119 12.96 -5.33 5.96
N GLN A 120 11.89 -6.10 5.68
CA GLN A 120 11.70 -6.76 4.39
C GLN A 120 11.66 -5.74 3.26
N LEU A 121 10.86 -4.69 3.40
CA LEU A 121 10.78 -3.64 2.39
C LEU A 121 12.16 -3.03 2.11
N LYS A 122 12.94 -2.72 3.14
CA LYS A 122 14.28 -2.13 3.00
C LYS A 122 15.29 -3.08 2.32
N LYS A 123 15.13 -4.39 2.48
CA LYS A 123 16.11 -5.39 2.02
C LYS A 123 15.76 -6.01 0.67
N TYR A 124 14.47 -6.24 0.44
CA TYR A 124 13.96 -7.05 -0.65
C TYR A 124 12.85 -6.34 -1.43
N GLY A 125 12.41 -5.16 -0.99
CA GLY A 125 11.27 -4.46 -1.56
C GLY A 125 11.40 -4.23 -3.06
N ILE A 126 10.27 -4.35 -3.76
CA ILE A 126 10.16 -4.05 -5.18
C ILE A 126 9.59 -2.64 -5.32
N THR A 127 10.31 -1.77 -6.04
CA THR A 127 9.80 -0.44 -6.39
C THR A 127 8.85 -0.56 -7.58
N VAL A 128 7.58 -0.17 -7.39
CA VAL A 128 6.59 -0.09 -8.47
C VAL A 128 6.47 1.35 -8.98
N LYS A 129 6.48 2.32 -8.07
CA LYS A 129 6.49 3.77 -8.35
C LYS A 129 7.39 4.48 -7.35
N GLY A 130 8.09 5.52 -7.79
CA GLY A 130 8.96 6.34 -6.93
C GLY A 130 10.44 5.94 -7.00
N PRO A 131 11.29 6.50 -6.13
CA PRO A 131 12.72 6.19 -6.09
C PRO A 131 13.00 4.78 -5.55
N SER A 132 14.06 4.14 -6.04
CA SER A 132 14.58 2.84 -5.55
C SER A 132 15.71 2.99 -4.54
#